data_AF-A0A0Q6XA70-F1
#
_entry.id   AF-A0A0Q6XA70-F1
#
_cell.length_a   1.000
_cell.length_b   1.000
_cell.length_c   1.000
_cell.angle_alpha   90.00
_cell.angle_beta   90.00
_cell.angle_gamma   90.00
#
_symmetry.space_group_name_H-M   'P 1'
#
loop_
_entity.id
_entity.type
_entity.pdbx_description
1 polymer ?
#
loop_
_entity_poly.entity_id
_entity_poly.type
_entity_poly.pdbx_seq_one_letter_code
_entity_poly.pdbx_strand_id
1 'polypeptide(L)'
;MKRLMTVLAVVAAMFSTSAFAADSACEAQAAEKKLAGAAKTSFVKKCEKDAGAGAATCDAKADAKKLAGAAKNSFVKKCEKDDKAAGAKATCDTQAADKKLAGAAKNSFVKKCVADASA
;
A
#
# COMPACT_ATOMS: atom_id res chain seq x y z
N MET A 1 -21.56 -33.27 -20.03
CA MET A 1 -20.10 -33.19 -19.82
C MET A 1 -19.31 -33.23 -21.14
N LYS A 2 -19.45 -32.21 -22.00
CA LYS A 2 -18.54 -32.04 -23.17
C LYS A 2 -18.55 -30.61 -23.73
N ARG A 3 -19.58 -29.80 -23.43
CA ARG A 3 -19.67 -28.38 -23.80
C ARG A 3 -19.58 -27.39 -22.64
N LEU A 4 -19.47 -27.89 -21.40
CA LEU A 4 -19.31 -27.07 -20.19
C LEU A 4 -17.84 -26.84 -19.81
N MET A 5 -16.90 -27.51 -20.48
CA MET A 5 -15.45 -27.39 -20.19
C MET A 5 -14.74 -26.36 -21.08
N THR A 6 -15.40 -25.83 -22.12
CA THR A 6 -14.79 -24.87 -23.06
C THR A 6 -15.10 -23.40 -22.75
N VAL A 7 -16.00 -23.11 -21.80
CA VAL A 7 -16.32 -21.72 -21.38
C VAL A 7 -15.49 -21.29 -20.18
N LEU A 8 -14.93 -22.22 -19.41
CA LEU A 8 -14.12 -21.93 -18.22
C LEU A 8 -12.68 -21.46 -18.56
N ALA A 9 -12.25 -21.59 -19.82
CA ALA A 9 -10.86 -21.34 -20.22
C ALA A 9 -10.59 -19.91 -20.72
N VAL A 10 -11.61 -19.04 -20.86
CA VAL A 10 -11.45 -17.69 -21.46
C VAL A 10 -11.63 -16.55 -20.46
N VAL A 11 -12.08 -16.81 -19.23
CA VAL A 11 -12.29 -15.78 -18.20
C VAL A 11 -11.07 -15.61 -17.27
N ALA A 12 -10.01 -16.40 -17.46
CA ALA A 12 -8.79 -16.34 -16.64
C ALA A 12 -7.70 -15.38 -17.17
N ALA A 13 -8.00 -14.55 -18.18
CA ALA A 13 -7.01 -13.71 -18.84
C ALA A 13 -7.18 -12.20 -18.61
N MET A 14 -7.97 -11.76 -17.63
CA MET A 14 -8.23 -10.33 -17.39
C MET A 14 -7.97 -9.89 -15.93
N PHE A 15 -6.97 -10.49 -15.28
CA PHE A 15 -6.54 -10.07 -13.93
C PHE A 15 -5.02 -9.92 -13.82
N SER A 16 -4.40 -9.22 -14.77
CA SER A 16 -2.94 -8.98 -14.71
C SER A 16 -2.52 -7.61 -15.25
N THR A 17 -3.27 -6.54 -14.96
CA THR A 17 -2.83 -5.18 -15.30
C THR A 17 -3.06 -4.22 -14.14
N SER A 18 -2.23 -4.33 -13.10
CA SER A 18 -1.88 -3.20 -12.21
C SER A 18 -0.74 -3.54 -11.22
N ALA A 19 0.31 -4.23 -11.66
CA ALA A 19 1.46 -4.56 -10.80
C ALA A 19 2.66 -3.60 -10.93
N PHE A 20 2.73 -2.77 -11.97
CA PHE A 20 3.99 -2.09 -12.32
C PHE A 20 4.37 -0.87 -11.46
N ALA A 21 3.46 -0.35 -10.62
CA ALA A 21 3.72 0.85 -9.80
C ALA A 21 4.12 0.53 -8.34
N ALA A 22 3.64 -0.58 -7.78
CA ALA A 22 4.00 -0.99 -6.42
C ALA A 22 5.39 -1.67 -6.37
N ASP A 23 5.70 -2.44 -7.42
CA ASP A 23 6.95 -3.20 -7.55
C ASP A 23 8.17 -2.28 -7.48
N SER A 24 8.17 -1.15 -8.19
CA SER A 24 9.32 -0.22 -8.24
C SER A 24 9.62 0.49 -6.91
N ALA A 25 8.61 0.87 -6.14
CA ALA A 25 8.81 1.49 -4.82
C ALA A 25 9.23 0.47 -3.75
N CYS A 26 8.64 -0.74 -3.79
CA CYS A 26 9.00 -1.83 -2.89
C CYS A 26 10.38 -2.41 -3.20
N GLU A 27 10.75 -2.50 -4.47
CA GLU A 27 12.10 -2.86 -4.94
C GLU A 27 13.13 -1.81 -4.50
N ALA A 28 12.82 -0.52 -4.58
CA ALA A 28 13.69 0.56 -4.14
C ALA A 28 13.91 0.54 -2.61
N GLN A 29 12.85 0.32 -1.81
CA GLN A 29 13.00 0.12 -0.37
C GLN A 29 13.81 -1.14 -0.03
N ALA A 30 13.62 -2.23 -0.78
CA ALA A 30 14.39 -3.45 -0.58
C ALA A 30 15.89 -3.24 -0.91
N ALA A 31 16.17 -2.47 -1.96
CA ALA A 31 17.52 -2.11 -2.37
C ALA A 31 18.21 -1.15 -1.37
N GLU A 32 17.47 -0.18 -0.82
CA GLU A 32 17.95 0.73 0.24
C GLU A 32 18.34 -0.07 1.50
N LYS A 33 17.55 -1.08 1.87
CA LYS A 33 17.86 -2.01 2.96
C LYS A 33 18.92 -3.07 2.60
N LYS A 34 19.51 -3.01 1.41
CA LYS A 34 20.48 -4.00 0.87
C LYS A 34 19.99 -5.45 0.99
N LEU A 35 18.69 -5.67 0.90
CA LEU A 35 18.13 -7.00 0.91
C LEU A 35 18.42 -7.67 -0.44
N ALA A 36 19.03 -8.84 -0.41
CA ALA A 36 19.37 -9.63 -1.59
C ALA A 36 18.70 -11.01 -1.55
N GLY A 37 18.53 -11.62 -2.72
CA GLY A 37 17.97 -12.97 -2.85
C GLY A 37 16.58 -13.13 -2.24
N ALA A 38 16.34 -14.25 -1.54
CA ALA A 38 15.03 -14.58 -0.97
C ALA A 38 14.49 -13.55 0.03
N ALA A 39 15.37 -12.80 0.71
CA ALA A 39 14.99 -11.75 1.63
C ALA A 39 14.42 -10.52 0.89
N LYS A 40 15.00 -10.18 -0.27
CA LYS A 40 14.45 -9.15 -1.17
C LYS A 40 13.06 -9.55 -1.64
N THR A 41 12.91 -10.77 -2.15
CA THR A 41 11.63 -11.25 -2.68
C THR A 41 10.54 -11.34 -1.62
N SER A 42 10.89 -11.72 -0.39
CA SER A 42 9.93 -11.78 0.72
C SER A 42 9.51 -10.40 1.20
N PHE A 43 10.46 -9.45 1.24
CA PHE A 43 10.19 -8.06 1.58
C PHE A 43 9.36 -7.36 0.50
N VAL A 44 9.71 -7.53 -0.78
CA VAL A 44 8.95 -6.97 -1.91
C VAL A 44 7.54 -7.55 -1.91
N LYS A 45 7.35 -8.88 -1.83
CA LYS A 45 6.00 -9.48 -1.75
C LYS A 45 5.17 -8.99 -0.57
N LYS A 46 5.80 -8.74 0.58
CA LYS A 46 5.11 -8.22 1.76
C LYS A 46 4.77 -6.74 1.59
N CYS A 47 5.71 -5.96 1.07
CA CYS A 47 5.53 -4.56 0.73
C CYS A 47 4.44 -4.38 -0.33
N GLU A 48 4.43 -5.18 -1.39
CA GLU A 48 3.39 -5.18 -2.42
C GLU A 48 2.02 -5.57 -1.88
N LYS A 49 1.97 -6.52 -0.94
CA LYS A 49 0.72 -6.92 -0.28
C LYS A 49 0.17 -5.83 0.64
N ASP A 50 1.04 -5.12 1.36
CA ASP A 50 0.67 -3.93 2.14
C ASP A 50 0.29 -2.75 1.22
N ALA A 51 1.05 -2.57 0.14
CA ALA A 51 0.84 -1.52 -0.86
C ALA A 51 -0.41 -1.78 -1.72
N GLY A 52 -0.85 -3.03 -1.88
CA GLY A 52 -2.07 -3.43 -2.59
C GLY A 52 -3.35 -2.76 -2.06
N ALA A 53 -3.31 -2.15 -0.88
CA ALA A 53 -4.40 -1.34 -0.33
C ALA A 53 -4.39 0.15 -0.79
N GLY A 54 -3.39 0.63 -1.55
CA GLY A 54 -3.28 2.06 -1.89
C GLY A 54 -2.31 2.50 -2.98
N ALA A 55 -1.54 1.60 -3.62
CA ALA A 55 -0.30 1.85 -4.39
C ALA A 55 -0.35 2.69 -5.68
N ALA A 56 -1.36 3.52 -5.91
CA ALA A 56 -1.16 4.63 -6.86
C ALA A 56 -0.38 5.72 -6.12
N THR A 57 0.76 6.16 -6.65
CA THR A 57 1.45 7.33 -6.08
C THR A 57 0.52 8.54 -6.09
N CYS A 58 0.74 9.50 -5.19
CA CYS A 58 -0.08 10.71 -5.14
C CYS A 58 -0.10 11.46 -6.48
N ASP A 59 1.01 11.44 -7.22
CA ASP A 59 1.10 11.90 -8.61
C ASP A 59 0.18 11.11 -9.55
N ALA A 60 0.23 9.77 -9.55
CA ALA A 60 -0.64 8.95 -10.38
C ALA A 60 -2.13 9.15 -10.07
N LYS A 61 -2.49 9.33 -8.79
CA LYS A 61 -3.86 9.67 -8.37
C LYS A 61 -4.27 11.06 -8.85
N ALA A 62 -3.35 12.03 -8.86
CA ALA A 62 -3.60 13.38 -9.37
C ALA A 62 -3.79 13.38 -10.90
N ASP A 63 -2.94 12.62 -11.61
CA ASP A 63 -2.96 12.50 -13.06
C ASP A 63 -4.21 11.75 -13.55
N ALA A 64 -4.63 10.70 -12.83
CA ALA A 64 -5.91 10.02 -13.09
C ALA A 64 -7.11 10.95 -12.92
N LYS A 65 -7.01 11.96 -12.04
CA LYS A 65 -8.01 13.02 -11.85
C LYS A 65 -7.83 14.19 -12.83
N LYS A 66 -6.87 14.09 -13.76
CA LYS A 66 -6.50 15.15 -14.72
C LYS A 66 -6.20 16.49 -14.05
N LEU A 67 -5.66 16.45 -12.83
CA LEU A 67 -5.26 17.67 -12.12
C LEU A 67 -3.96 18.20 -12.73
N ALA A 68 -3.90 19.49 -12.99
CA ALA A 68 -2.73 20.17 -13.52
C ALA A 68 -2.39 21.41 -12.68
N GLY A 69 -1.13 21.87 -12.79
CA GLY A 69 -0.65 23.10 -12.14
C GLY A 69 -0.85 23.09 -10.62
N ALA A 70 -1.37 24.19 -10.07
CA ALA A 70 -1.55 24.36 -8.63
C ALA A 70 -2.47 23.30 -8.00
N ALA A 71 -3.49 22.83 -8.72
CA ALA A 71 -4.43 21.82 -8.23
C ALA A 71 -3.74 20.47 -8.03
N LYS A 72 -2.83 20.09 -8.95
CA LYS A 72 -1.99 18.89 -8.80
C LYS A 72 -1.11 19.00 -7.56
N ASN A 73 -0.41 20.13 -7.39
CA ASN A 73 0.50 20.32 -6.26
C ASN A 73 -0.20 20.26 -4.89
N SER A 74 -1.39 20.88 -4.77
CA SER A 74 -2.19 20.82 -3.53
C SER A 74 -2.73 19.42 -3.25
N PHE A 75 -3.19 18.71 -4.30
CA PHE A 75 -3.66 17.34 -4.16
C PHE A 75 -2.54 16.39 -3.76
N VAL A 76 -1.38 16.48 -4.41
CA VAL A 76 -0.21 15.64 -4.10
C VAL A 76 0.22 15.86 -2.66
N LYS A 77 0.42 17.11 -2.21
CA LYS A 77 0.77 17.42 -0.82
C LYS A 77 -0.23 16.88 0.20
N LYS A 78 -1.53 16.97 -0.12
CA LYS A 78 -2.60 16.47 0.75
C LYS A 78 -2.59 14.94 0.79
N CYS A 79 -2.45 14.30 -0.37
CA CYS A 79 -2.36 12.87 -0.52
C CYS A 79 -1.14 12.30 0.22
N GLU A 80 0.05 12.90 0.10
CA GLU A 80 1.25 12.44 0.78
C GLU A 80 1.10 12.53 2.30
N LYS A 81 0.47 13.60 2.79
CA LYS A 81 0.16 13.76 4.22
C LYS A 81 -0.81 12.69 4.70
N ASP A 82 -1.85 12.40 3.91
CA ASP A 82 -2.86 11.40 4.26
C ASP A 82 -2.30 9.97 4.15
N ASP A 83 -1.44 9.67 3.17
CA ASP A 83 -0.71 8.41 3.02
C ASP A 83 0.29 8.19 4.17
N LYS A 84 1.02 9.24 4.58
CA LYS A 84 1.88 9.17 5.78
C LYS A 84 1.06 8.84 7.03
N ALA A 85 -0.11 9.48 7.21
CA ALA A 85 -1.00 9.20 8.33
C ALA A 85 -1.60 7.78 8.27
N ALA A 86 -1.93 7.28 7.08
CA ALA A 86 -2.42 5.92 6.87
C ALA A 86 -1.32 4.87 7.15
N GLY A 87 -0.10 5.10 6.68
CA GLY A 87 1.06 4.24 6.95
C GLY A 87 1.44 4.22 8.44
N ALA A 88 1.40 5.38 9.10
CA ALA A 88 1.56 5.47 10.55
C ALA A 88 0.48 4.67 11.28
N LYS A 89 -0.78 4.79 10.86
CA LYS A 89 -1.90 4.04 11.44
C LYS A 89 -1.72 2.53 11.30
N ALA A 90 -1.36 2.03 10.10
CA ALA A 90 -1.11 0.61 9.88
C ALA A 90 0.03 0.06 10.76
N THR A 91 1.11 0.84 10.89
CA THR A 91 2.23 0.51 11.78
C THR A 91 1.79 0.47 13.25
N CYS A 92 1.04 1.48 13.70
CA CYS A 92 0.52 1.57 15.06
C CYS A 92 -0.52 0.47 15.37
N ASP A 93 -1.36 0.10 14.41
CA ASP A 93 -2.31 -1.00 14.52
C ASP A 93 -1.59 -2.35 14.67
N THR A 94 -0.47 -2.55 13.97
CA THR A 94 0.39 -3.73 14.09
C THR A 94 1.05 -3.78 15.47
N GLN A 95 1.66 -2.68 15.92
CA GLN A 95 2.23 -2.59 17.28
C GLN A 95 1.20 -2.85 18.38
N ALA A 96 -0.04 -2.38 18.18
CA ALA A 96 -1.13 -2.65 19.10
C ALA A 96 -1.52 -4.14 19.11
N ALA A 97 -1.53 -4.78 17.95
CA ALA A 97 -1.79 -6.22 17.83
C ALA A 97 -0.69 -7.07 18.47
N ASP A 98 0.58 -6.70 18.29
CA ASP A 98 1.73 -7.37 18.93
C ASP A 98 1.67 -7.28 20.45
N LYS A 99 1.20 -6.13 20.97
CA LYS A 99 0.92 -5.91 22.40
C LYS A 99 -0.39 -6.57 22.86
N LYS A 100 -1.10 -7.28 21.97
CA LYS A 100 -2.43 -7.88 22.21
C LYS A 100 -3.46 -6.91 22.77
N LEU A 101 -3.35 -5.63 22.41
CA LEU A 101 -4.31 -4.62 22.82
C LEU A 101 -5.62 -4.82 22.05
N ALA A 102 -6.73 -4.78 22.76
CA ALA A 102 -8.07 -4.85 22.20
C ALA A 102 -8.96 -3.72 22.73
N GLY A 103 -10.10 -3.50 22.06
CA GLY A 103 -11.11 -2.52 22.47
C GLY A 103 -10.56 -1.10 22.68
N ALA A 104 -10.95 -0.47 23.79
CA ALA A 104 -10.60 0.91 24.10
C ALA A 104 -9.08 1.13 24.27
N ALA A 105 -8.36 0.13 24.79
CA ALA A 105 -6.90 0.21 24.98
C ALA A 105 -6.17 0.27 23.63
N LYS A 106 -6.59 -0.55 22.66
CA LYS A 106 -6.07 -0.49 21.29
C LYS A 106 -6.31 0.89 20.67
N ASN A 107 -7.53 1.40 20.75
CA ASN A 107 -7.89 2.67 20.12
C ASN A 107 -7.10 3.86 20.71
N SER A 108 -6.90 3.87 22.03
CA SER A 108 -6.12 4.91 22.71
C SER A 108 -4.64 4.84 22.34
N PHE A 109 -4.07 3.63 22.29
CA PHE A 109 -2.68 3.42 21.86
C PHE A 109 -2.47 3.85 20.41
N VAL A 110 -3.34 3.41 19.49
CA VAL A 110 -3.21 3.76 18.06
C VAL A 110 -3.34 5.27 17.85
N LYS A 111 -4.30 5.95 18.51
CA LYS A 111 -4.41 7.42 18.45
C LYS A 111 -3.15 8.12 18.92
N LYS A 112 -2.59 7.69 20.05
CA LYS A 112 -1.37 8.26 20.62
C LYS A 112 -0.18 8.03 19.68
N CYS A 113 0.01 6.79 19.25
CA CYS A 113 1.08 6.37 18.33
C CYS A 113 1.03 7.12 17.00
N VAL A 114 -0.16 7.30 16.40
CA VAL A 114 -0.30 8.07 15.14
C VAL A 114 0.02 9.54 15.36
N ALA A 115 -0.38 10.13 16.50
CA ALA A 115 -0.04 11.51 16.83
C ALA A 115 1.48 11.69 17.01
N ASP A 116 2.14 10.79 17.74
CA ASP A 116 3.59 10.79 17.93
C ASP A 116 4.37 10.56 16.62
N ALA A 117 3.88 9.70 15.71
CA ALA A 117 4.49 9.47 14.40
C ALA A 117 4.29 10.65 13.40
N SER A 118 3.40 11.57 13.73
CA SER A 118 3.08 12.74 12.92
C SER A 118 3.72 14.03 13.43
N ALA A 119 4.29 14.01 14.65
CA ALA A 119 5.08 15.08 15.24
C ALA A 119 6.48 15.15 14.62
#